data_AF-A0A9D9RSJ8-F1
#
_entry.id   AF-A0A9D9RSJ8-F1
#
_cell.length_a   1.000
_cell.length_b   1.000
_cell.length_c   1.000
_cell.angle_alpha   90.00
_cell.angle_beta   90.00
_cell.angle_gamma   90.00
#
_symmetry.space_group_name_H-M   'P 1'
#
loop_
_entity.id
_entity.type
_entity.pdbx_description
1 polymer ?
#
loop_
_entity_poly.entity_id
_entity_poly.type
_entity_poly.pdbx_seq_one_letter_code
_entity_poly.pdbx_strand_id
1 'polypeptide(L)'
;MDDLFALAGMAFFSIGALVMLAGSIWFYVEAFRESLGWGIACLFFPLATIAFLFIKPERALWPTGMIFLGGVLTFLSQFIYA
;
A
#
# COMPACT_ATOMS: atom_id res chain seq x y z
N MET A 1 -1.87 10.31 -30.39
CA MET A 1 -2.61 10.77 -29.18
C MET A 1 -2.74 9.61 -28.21
N ASP A 2 -2.93 8.40 -28.73
CA ASP A 2 -3.00 7.15 -27.97
C ASP A 2 -1.70 6.82 -27.20
N ASP A 3 -0.53 7.11 -27.78
CA ASP A 3 0.76 6.89 -27.11
C ASP A 3 0.94 7.74 -25.83
N LEU A 4 0.36 8.94 -25.81
CA LEU A 4 0.42 9.84 -24.64
C LEU A 4 -0.43 9.29 -23.49
N PHE A 5 -1.63 8.79 -23.78
CA PHE A 5 -2.50 8.17 -22.78
C PHE A 5 -1.91 6.86 -22.26
N ALA A 6 -1.32 6.05 -23.14
CA ALA A 6 -0.60 4.83 -22.73
C ALA A 6 0.57 5.15 -21.80
N LEU A 7 1.38 6.18 -22.13
CA LEU A 7 2.49 6.60 -21.28
C LEU A 7 2.02 7.11 -19.92
N ALA A 8 0.96 7.94 -19.90
CA ALA A 8 0.37 8.43 -18.67
C ALA A 8 -0.16 7.29 -17.80
N GLY A 9 -0.92 6.35 -18.38
CA GLY A 9 -1.41 5.16 -17.67
C GLY A 9 -0.28 4.35 -17.05
N MET A 10 0.81 4.11 -17.79
CA MET A 10 1.97 3.36 -17.28
C MET A 10 2.66 4.10 -16.13
N ALA A 11 2.78 5.42 -16.22
CA ALA A 11 3.37 6.24 -15.18
C ALA A 11 2.54 6.18 -13.87
N PHE A 12 1.21 6.37 -13.96
CA PHE A 12 0.31 6.29 -12.81
C PHE A 12 0.32 4.92 -12.16
N PHE A 13 0.29 3.85 -12.96
CA PHE A 13 0.41 2.48 -12.47
C PHE A 13 1.73 2.26 -11.74
N SER A 14 2.85 2.66 -12.35
CA SER A 14 4.18 2.42 -11.79
C SER A 14 4.39 3.19 -10.49
N ILE A 15 4.00 4.47 -10.44
CA ILE A 15 4.08 5.30 -9.23
C ILE A 15 3.16 4.72 -8.15
N GLY A 16 1.92 4.37 -8.50
CA GLY A 16 0.96 3.76 -7.58
C GLY A 16 1.49 2.47 -6.97
N ALA A 17 2.05 1.58 -7.78
CA ALA A 17 2.64 0.32 -7.34
C ALA A 17 3.84 0.54 -6.40
N LEU A 18 4.73 1.50 -6.70
CA LEU A 18 5.87 1.83 -5.85
C LEU A 18 5.44 2.41 -4.51
N VAL A 19 4.47 3.31 -4.49
CA VAL A 19 3.90 3.89 -3.26
C VAL A 19 3.22 2.81 -2.41
N MET A 20 2.47 1.92 -3.05
CA MET A 20 1.79 0.81 -2.36
C MET A 20 2.79 -0.18 -1.75
N LEU A 21 3.87 -0.49 -2.48
CA LEU A 21 4.95 -1.35 -1.99
C LEU A 21 5.69 -0.70 -0.82
N ALA A 22 6.05 0.58 -0.94
CA ALA A 22 6.72 1.33 0.14
C ALA A 22 5.84 1.40 1.41
N GLY A 23 4.56 1.69 1.26
CA GLY A 23 3.59 1.67 2.36
C GLY A 23 3.47 0.29 3.00
N SER A 24 3.46 -0.77 2.19
CA SER A 24 3.40 -2.16 2.68
C SER A 24 4.64 -2.54 3.47
N ILE A 25 5.83 -2.25 2.95
CA ILE A 25 7.10 -2.50 3.65
C ILE A 25 7.14 -1.72 4.97
N TRP A 26 6.76 -0.44 4.96
CA TRP A 26 6.72 0.38 6.17
C TRP A 26 5.73 -0.19 7.19
N PHE A 27 4.54 -0.62 6.77
CA PHE A 27 3.57 -1.27 7.68
C PHE A 27 4.19 -2.47 8.39
N TYR A 28 4.86 -3.36 7.65
CA TYR A 28 5.50 -4.53 8.24
C TYR A 28 6.65 -4.14 9.16
N VAL A 29 7.48 -3.16 8.78
CA VAL A 29 8.55 -2.66 9.63
C VAL A 29 7.98 -2.15 10.96
N GLU A 30 6.90 -1.37 10.97
CA GLU A 30 6.27 -0.93 12.22
C GLU A 30 5.66 -2.07 13.03
N ALA A 31 5.08 -3.09 12.37
CA ALA A 31 4.60 -4.29 13.06
C ALA A 31 5.74 -5.07 13.74
N PHE A 32 6.88 -5.24 13.06
CA PHE A 32 8.07 -5.88 13.62
C PHE A 32 8.74 -5.05 14.72
N ARG A 33 8.68 -3.70 14.64
CA ARG A 33 9.17 -2.79 15.70
C ARG A 33 8.35 -2.87 16.97
N GLU A 34 7.06 -3.18 16.87
CA GLU A 34 6.22 -3.41 18.05
C GLU A 34 6.53 -4.76 18.71
N SER A 35 6.51 -5.86 17.94
CA SER A 35 7.00 -7.17 18.39
C SER A 35 7.20 -8.14 17.23
N LEU A 36 8.05 -9.15 17.42
CA LEU A 36 8.19 -10.25 16.47
C LEU A 36 6.86 -10.98 16.21
N GLY A 37 6.02 -11.11 17.26
CA GLY A 37 4.70 -11.73 17.15
C GLY A 37 3.77 -10.94 16.22
N TRP A 38 3.71 -9.62 16.35
CA TRP A 38 2.92 -8.76 15.46
C TRP A 38 3.44 -8.78 14.03
N GLY A 39 4.76 -8.66 13.83
CA GLY A 39 5.36 -8.73 12.49
C GLY A 39 5.03 -10.03 11.77
N ILE A 40 5.23 -11.17 12.42
CA ILE A 40 4.91 -12.49 11.85
C ILE A 40 3.39 -12.64 11.65
N ALA A 41 2.57 -12.26 12.62
CA ALA A 41 1.12 -12.37 12.51
C ALA A 41 0.59 -11.56 11.31
N CYS A 42 1.01 -10.30 11.18
CA CYS A 42 0.61 -9.45 10.06
C CYS A 42 1.09 -9.98 8.70
N LEU A 43 2.23 -10.68 8.64
CA LEU A 43 2.80 -11.23 7.41
C LEU A 43 2.00 -12.45 6.89
N PHE A 44 1.56 -13.34 7.78
CA PHE A 44 0.88 -14.58 7.40
C PHE A 44 -0.65 -14.51 7.51
N PHE A 45 -1.18 -13.63 8.35
CA PHE A 45 -2.61 -13.54 8.63
C PHE A 45 -3.14 -12.15 8.28
N PRO A 46 -3.93 -12.00 7.20
CA PRO A 46 -4.49 -10.70 6.81
C PRO A 46 -5.41 -10.10 7.90
N LEU A 47 -6.06 -10.94 8.70
CA LEU A 47 -6.86 -10.49 9.84
C LEU A 47 -6.00 -9.82 10.92
N ALA A 48 -4.75 -10.25 11.11
CA ALA A 48 -3.83 -9.62 12.05
C ALA A 48 -3.40 -8.23 11.57
N THR A 49 -3.27 -8.02 10.25
CA THR A 49 -3.00 -6.71 9.64
C THR A 49 -4.11 -5.72 9.98
N ILE A 50 -5.36 -6.14 9.84
CA ILE A 50 -6.54 -5.33 10.19
C ILE A 50 -6.56 -5.08 11.71
N ALA A 51 -6.33 -6.10 12.53
CA ALA A 51 -6.28 -5.95 13.97
C ALA A 51 -5.19 -4.96 14.41
N PHE A 52 -4.00 -5.02 13.81
CA PHE A 52 -2.89 -4.11 14.11
C PHE A 52 -3.24 -2.66 13.75
N LEU A 53 -3.95 -2.43 12.65
CA LEU A 53 -4.43 -1.10 12.27
C LEU A 53 -5.36 -0.49 13.33
N PHE A 54 -6.29 -1.27 13.88
CA PHE A 54 -7.23 -0.77 14.90
C PHE A 54 -6.62 -0.70 16.31
N ILE A 55 -5.73 -1.63 16.67
CA ILE A 55 -5.11 -1.69 18.00
C ILE A 55 -3.95 -0.71 18.12
N LYS A 56 -3.18 -0.49 17.04
CA LYS A 56 -1.98 0.37 17.00
C LYS A 56 -2.08 1.43 15.89
N PRO A 57 -3.12 2.29 15.91
CA PRO A 57 -3.39 3.24 14.83
C PRO A 57 -2.26 4.23 14.63
N GLU A 58 -1.60 4.70 15.70
CA GLU A 58 -0.51 5.69 15.62
C GLU A 58 0.66 5.22 14.76
N ARG A 59 0.94 3.91 14.75
CA ARG A 59 2.01 3.31 13.95
C ARG A 59 1.50 2.85 12.57
N ALA A 60 0.26 2.41 12.49
CA ALA A 60 -0.30 1.75 11.31
C ALA A 60 -0.99 2.71 10.32
N LEU A 61 -1.51 3.85 10.77
CA LEU A 61 -2.32 4.77 9.95
C LEU A 61 -1.53 5.34 8.77
N TRP A 62 -0.33 5.85 9.01
CA TRP A 62 0.52 6.42 7.96
C TRP A 62 0.88 5.42 6.85
N PRO A 63 1.46 4.26 7.17
CA PRO A 63 1.79 3.28 6.14
C PRO A 63 0.55 2.73 5.43
N THR A 64 -0.56 2.53 6.15
CA THR A 64 -1.84 2.13 5.54
C THR A 64 -2.39 3.20 4.60
N GLY A 65 -2.27 4.48 4.96
CA GLY A 65 -2.65 5.59 4.10
C GLY A 65 -1.84 5.63 2.80
N MET A 66 -0.55 5.32 2.86
CA MET A 66 0.29 5.19 1.65
C MET A 66 -0.14 4.00 0.79
N ILE A 67 -0.46 2.85 1.38
CA ILE A 67 -1.00 1.69 0.65
C ILE A 67 -2.28 2.09 -0.08
N PHE A 68 -3.21 2.77 0.61
CA PHE A 68 -4.45 3.25 0.02
C PHE A 68 -4.21 4.24 -1.13
N LEU A 69 -3.33 5.22 -0.94
CA LEU A 69 -2.98 6.19 -1.97
C LEU A 69 -2.39 5.51 -3.21
N GLY A 70 -1.46 4.57 -3.01
CA GLY A 70 -0.87 3.78 -4.10
C GLY A 70 -1.92 2.93 -4.83
N GLY A 71 -2.85 2.34 -4.08
CA GLY A 71 -4.00 1.60 -4.63
C GLY A 71 -4.91 2.48 -5.48
N VAL A 72 -5.23 3.69 -5.03
CA VAL A 72 -6.03 4.67 -5.80
C VAL A 72 -5.33 5.08 -7.09
N LEU A 73 -4.04 5.40 -7.05
CA LEU A 73 -3.26 5.75 -8.25
C LEU A 73 -3.24 4.60 -9.27
N THR A 74 -3.05 3.38 -8.78
CA THR A 74 -3.05 2.17 -9.59
C THR A 74 -4.44 1.94 -10.21
N PHE A 75 -5.51 2.14 -9.44
CA PHE A 75 -6.88 2.02 -9.93
C PHE A 75 -7.22 3.08 -10.98
N LEU A 76 -6.83 4.34 -10.75
CA LEU A 76 -7.03 5.43 -11.71
C LEU A 76 -6.33 5.16 -13.05
N SER A 77 -5.19 4.46 -13.06
CA SER A 77 -4.53 4.08 -14.31
C SER A 77 -5.43 3.28 -15.25
N GLN A 78 -6.36 2.45 -14.72
CA GLN A 78 -7.27 1.64 -15.53
C GLN A 78 -8.27 2.49 -16.32
N PHE A 79 -8.68 3.65 -15.78
CA PHE A 79 -9.58 4.59 -16.45
C PHE A 79 -8.86 5.44 -17.50
N ILE A 80 -7.53 5.52 -17.45
CA ILE A 80 -6.74 6.22 -18.47
C ILE A 80 -6.59 5.33 -19.72
N TYR A 81 -6.62 4.00 -19.56
CA TYR A 81 -6.58 3.05 -20.66
C TYR A 81 -7.96 2.72 -21.26
N ALA A 82 -9.04 3.01 -20.54
CA ALA A 82 -10.43 2.74 -20.95
C ALA A 82 -10.97 3.83 -21.88
#